data_AF-A0A645EP47-F1
#
_entry.id   AF-A0A645EP47-F1
#
_cell.length_a   1.000
_cell.length_b   1.000
_cell.length_c   1.000
_cell.angle_alpha   90.00
_cell.angle_beta   90.00
_cell.angle_gamma   90.00
#
_symmetry.space_group_name_H-M   'P 1'
#
loop_
_entity.id
_entity.type
_entity.pdbx_description
1 polymer ?
#
loop_
_entity_poly.entity_id
_entity_poly.type
_entity_poly.pdbx_seq_one_letter_code
_entity_poly.pdbx_strand_id
1 'polypeptide(L)'
;MLYLDSIFNNVPILKIIGISLILIGVSTHRMGLTHSLLGLLIFSVVLSFFANIYELIYVEFYFFFSFFLHLICDMCTKRGVPLFYPFSNKKYKLPLTFTTGSFFGNFLEGAIIVLSIGYAGYNLGRLFHIFR
;
A
#
# COMPACT_ATOMS: atom_id res chain seq x y z
N MET A 1 -12.60 -5.90 -19.42
CA MET A 1 -12.31 -7.34 -19.51
C MET A 1 -12.68 -8.05 -18.20
N LEU A 2 -12.04 -7.76 -17.06
CA LEU A 2 -12.37 -8.38 -15.75
C LEU A 2 -13.80 -8.15 -15.26
N TYR A 3 -14.36 -6.94 -15.45
CA TYR A 3 -15.76 -6.64 -15.07
C TYR A 3 -16.78 -7.45 -15.88
N LEU A 4 -16.56 -7.56 -17.20
CA LEU A 4 -17.38 -8.37 -18.10
C LEU A 4 -17.28 -9.85 -17.73
N ASP A 5 -16.08 -10.35 -17.50
CA ASP A 5 -15.84 -11.74 -17.10
C ASP A 5 -16.50 -12.08 -15.75
N SER A 6 -16.61 -11.11 -14.83
CA SER A 6 -17.31 -11.26 -13.56
C SER A 6 -18.85 -11.33 -13.68
N ILE A 7 -19.42 -10.68 -14.70
CA ILE A 7 -20.85 -10.73 -15.02
C ILE A 7 -21.19 -12.09 -15.62
N PHE A 8 -20.31 -12.63 -16.48
CA PHE A 8 -20.54 -13.89 -17.18
C PHE A 8 -20.21 -15.14 -16.35
N ASN A 9 -19.13 -15.13 -15.57
CA ASN A 9 -18.67 -16.31 -14.82
C ASN A 9 -19.09 -16.33 -13.34
N ASN A 10 -19.83 -15.30 -12.88
CA ASN A 10 -20.33 -15.18 -11.51
C ASN A 10 -19.29 -15.34 -10.39
N VAL A 11 -18.01 -15.17 -10.69
CA VAL A 11 -16.94 -15.34 -9.70
C VAL A 11 -16.85 -14.09 -8.83
N PRO A 12 -17.19 -14.15 -7.53
CA PRO A 12 -17.23 -12.98 -6.65
C PRO A 12 -15.84 -12.33 -6.51
N ILE A 13 -14.77 -13.12 -6.63
CA ILE A 13 -13.39 -12.64 -6.52
C ILE A 13 -13.03 -11.61 -7.62
N LEU A 14 -13.50 -11.86 -8.84
CA LEU A 14 -13.18 -11.02 -9.99
C LEU A 14 -13.94 -9.69 -9.93
N LYS A 15 -15.14 -9.71 -9.34
CA LYS A 15 -15.92 -8.50 -9.03
C LYS A 15 -15.15 -7.61 -8.06
N ILE A 16 -14.57 -8.19 -7.00
CA ILE A 16 -13.81 -7.45 -5.98
C ILE A 16 -12.54 -6.84 -6.58
N ILE A 17 -11.78 -7.57 -7.39
CA ILE A 17 -10.61 -7.02 -8.11
C ILE A 17 -11.03 -5.88 -9.03
N GLY A 18 -12.08 -6.09 -9.83
CA GLY A 18 -12.57 -5.09 -10.77
C GLY A 18 -12.98 -3.80 -10.07
N ILE A 19 -13.74 -3.90 -8.98
CA ILE A 19 -14.13 -2.75 -8.17
C ILE A 19 -12.90 -2.06 -7.56
N SER A 20 -11.94 -2.83 -7.03
CA SER A 20 -10.71 -2.28 -6.44
C SER A 20 -9.87 -1.52 -7.47
N LEU A 21 -9.72 -2.04 -8.69
CA LEU A 21 -9.00 -1.37 -9.77
C LEU A 21 -9.72 -0.11 -10.26
N ILE A 22 -11.06 -0.13 -10.32
CA ILE A 22 -11.85 1.06 -10.65
C ILE A 22 -11.68 2.13 -9.56
N LEU A 23 -11.73 1.75 -8.28
CA LEU A 23 -11.48 2.66 -7.15
C LEU A 23 -10.07 3.27 -7.21
N ILE A 24 -9.06 2.48 -7.55
CA ILE A 24 -7.68 2.97 -7.76
C ILE A 24 -7.62 3.92 -8.97
N GLY A 25 -8.27 3.57 -10.08
CA GLY A 25 -8.25 4.37 -11.32
C GLY A 25 -9.01 5.70 -11.24
N VAL A 26 -10.10 5.75 -10.47
CA VAL A 26 -10.90 6.97 -10.24
C VAL A 26 -10.26 7.86 -9.17
N SER A 27 -9.42 7.28 -8.30
CA SER A 27 -8.70 7.99 -7.26
C SER A 27 -7.58 8.86 -7.87
N THR A 28 -7.66 10.19 -7.69
CA THR A 28 -6.53 11.06 -8.07
C THR A 28 -5.32 10.70 -7.19
N HIS A 29 -4.20 10.30 -7.79
CA HIS A 29 -3.04 9.73 -7.06
C HIS A 29 -2.56 10.57 -5.87
N ARG A 30 -2.80 11.90 -5.82
CA ARG A 30 -2.37 12.74 -4.69
C ARG A 30 -3.47 13.12 -3.69
N MET A 31 -4.74 12.98 -4.06
CA MET A 31 -5.90 13.23 -3.19
C MET A 31 -6.86 12.07 -3.37
N GLY A 32 -6.34 10.89 -3.06
CA GLY A 32 -6.88 9.63 -3.47
C GLY A 32 -6.99 8.66 -2.33
N LEU A 33 -7.78 7.61 -2.53
CA LEU A 33 -7.96 6.54 -1.56
C LEU A 33 -6.63 5.87 -1.21
N THR A 34 -5.69 5.81 -2.15
CA THR A 34 -4.35 5.22 -1.92
C THR A 34 -3.51 5.97 -0.87
N HIS A 35 -3.89 7.18 -0.49
CA HIS A 35 -3.22 7.99 0.54
C HIS A 35 -4.17 8.32 1.71
N SER A 36 -5.15 7.46 2.00
CA SER A 36 -6.07 7.65 3.12
C SER A 36 -6.15 6.42 4.01
N LEU A 37 -6.54 6.61 5.28
CA LEU A 37 -6.79 5.51 6.22
C LEU A 37 -7.95 4.64 5.76
N LEU A 38 -8.94 5.24 5.08
CA LEU A 38 -10.03 4.50 4.48
C LEU A 38 -9.52 3.55 3.39
N GLY A 39 -8.62 4.02 2.52
CA GLY A 39 -8.01 3.15 1.52
C GLY A 39 -7.17 2.04 2.13
N LEU A 40 -6.35 2.35 3.15
CA LEU A 40 -5.62 1.33 3.92
C LEU A 40 -6.55 0.20 4.37
N LEU A 41 -7.69 0.53 4.98
CA LEU A 41 -8.66 -0.46 5.45
C LEU A 41 -9.30 -1.23 4.28
N ILE A 42 -9.81 -0.52 3.27
CA ILE A 42 -10.48 -1.16 2.11
C ILE A 42 -9.52 -2.13 1.42
N PHE A 43 -8.30 -1.70 1.08
CA PHE A 43 -7.35 -2.55 0.37
C PHE A 43 -6.86 -3.71 1.24
N SER A 44 -6.70 -3.51 2.55
CA SER A 44 -6.28 -4.59 3.46
C SER A 44 -7.37 -5.64 3.63
N VAL A 45 -8.65 -5.23 3.74
CA VAL A 45 -9.79 -6.16 3.80
C VAL A 45 -9.90 -6.94 2.49
N VAL A 46 -9.84 -6.24 1.35
CA VAL A 46 -9.86 -6.87 0.03
C VAL A 46 -8.73 -7.90 -0.05
N LEU A 47 -7.50 -7.53 0.29
CA LEU A 47 -6.37 -8.43 0.24
C LEU A 47 -6.48 -9.61 1.23
N SER A 48 -7.10 -9.44 2.39
CA SER A 48 -7.34 -10.54 3.32
C SER A 48 -8.26 -11.60 2.73
N PHE A 49 -9.29 -11.21 1.96
CA PHE A 49 -10.09 -12.18 1.20
C PHE A 49 -9.25 -12.97 0.18
N PHE A 50 -8.31 -12.30 -0.52
CA PHE A 50 -7.37 -12.98 -1.41
C PHE A 50 -6.44 -13.92 -0.64
N ALA A 51 -5.86 -13.43 0.45
CA ALA A 51 -4.93 -14.19 1.25
C ALA A 51 -5.58 -15.47 1.80
N ASN A 52 -6.85 -15.39 2.22
CA ASN A 52 -7.60 -16.54 2.69
C ASN A 52 -7.89 -17.56 1.57
N ILE A 53 -8.33 -17.11 0.39
CA ILE A 53 -8.68 -17.99 -0.74
C ILE A 53 -7.47 -18.73 -1.30
N TYR A 54 -6.31 -18.07 -1.34
CA TYR A 54 -5.08 -18.64 -1.89
C TYR A 54 -4.14 -19.18 -0.81
N GLU A 55 -4.61 -19.27 0.44
CA GLU A 55 -3.83 -19.74 1.60
C GLU A 55 -2.47 -19.01 1.75
N LEU A 56 -2.44 -17.72 1.40
CA LEU A 56 -1.24 -16.88 1.47
C LEU A 56 -1.05 -16.33 2.89
N ILE A 57 -0.34 -17.11 3.71
CA ILE A 57 -0.07 -16.76 5.11
C ILE A 57 0.76 -15.47 5.18
N TYR A 58 0.39 -14.57 6.09
CA TYR A 58 1.05 -13.29 6.41
C TYR A 58 1.03 -12.18 5.34
N VAL A 59 0.55 -12.43 4.13
CA VAL A 59 0.53 -11.41 3.05
C VAL A 59 -0.31 -10.19 3.45
N GLU A 60 -1.47 -10.41 4.06
CA GLU A 60 -2.34 -9.35 4.57
C GLU A 60 -1.64 -8.49 5.64
N PHE A 61 -0.88 -9.11 6.55
CA PHE A 61 -0.16 -8.43 7.61
C PHE A 61 0.96 -7.55 7.03
N TYR A 62 1.77 -8.10 6.12
CA TYR A 62 2.83 -7.35 5.48
C TYR A 62 2.30 -6.19 4.64
N PHE A 63 1.19 -6.40 3.93
CA PHE A 63 0.56 -5.33 3.17
C PHE A 63 0.04 -4.21 4.07
N PHE A 64 -0.73 -4.54 5.11
CA PHE A 64 -1.27 -3.56 6.05
C PHE A 64 -0.14 -2.74 6.66
N PHE A 65 0.91 -3.41 7.14
CA PHE A 65 2.04 -2.74 7.77
C PHE A 65 2.83 -1.86 6.78
N SER A 66 3.05 -2.34 5.56
CA SER A 66 3.76 -1.59 4.52
C SER A 66 2.97 -0.34 4.09
N PHE A 67 1.66 -0.48 3.87
CA PHE A 67 0.80 0.65 3.53
C PHE A 67 0.71 1.65 4.70
N PHE A 68 0.57 1.16 5.93
CA PHE A 68 0.55 2.02 7.12
C PHE A 68 1.84 2.84 7.26
N LEU A 69 3.01 2.20 7.10
CA LEU A 69 4.30 2.90 7.08
C LEU A 69 4.42 3.89 5.92
N HIS A 70 3.90 3.55 4.74
CA HIS A 70 3.82 4.47 3.60
C HIS A 70 3.07 5.76 3.95
N LEU A 71 1.92 5.67 4.62
CA LEU A 71 1.17 6.85 5.09
C LEU A 71 1.96 7.66 6.12
N ILE A 72 2.68 7.00 7.04
CA ILE A 72 3.55 7.68 8.01
C ILE A 72 4.69 8.42 7.29
N CYS A 73 5.34 7.79 6.31
CA CYS A 73 6.37 8.42 5.49
C CYS A 73 5.82 9.66 4.77
N ASP A 74 4.61 9.59 4.21
CA ASP A 74 3.96 10.75 3.59
C ASP A 74 3.71 11.88 4.61
N MET A 75 3.37 11.56 5.86
CA MET A 75 3.22 12.54 6.95
C MET A 75 4.54 13.18 7.37
N CYS A 76 5.68 12.51 7.18
CA CYS A 76 7.02 13.07 7.40
C CYS A 76 7.42 14.09 6.31
N THR A 77 6.61 14.27 5.26
CA THR A 77 6.87 15.27 4.22
C THR A 77 6.18 16.60 4.53
N LYS A 78 6.74 17.72 4.05
CA LYS A 78 6.10 19.04 4.17
C LYS A 78 4.69 19.12 3.54
N ARG A 79 4.39 18.24 2.58
CA ARG A 79 3.09 18.20 1.88
C ARG A 79 2.00 17.54 2.73
N GLY A 80 2.38 16.61 3.62
CA GLY A 80 1.45 15.82 4.41
C GLY A 80 0.53 14.93 3.58
N VAL A 81 -0.43 14.29 4.25
CA VAL A 81 -1.30 13.27 3.67
C VAL A 81 -2.77 13.47 4.07
N PRO A 82 -3.75 13.32 3.16
CA PRO A 82 -5.17 13.51 3.48
C PRO A 82 -5.78 12.23 4.11
N LEU A 83 -5.42 11.95 5.37
CA LEU A 83 -5.80 10.72 6.08
C LEU A 83 -7.30 10.38 6.04
N PHE A 84 -8.16 11.39 6.05
CA PHE A 84 -9.62 11.22 6.10
C PHE A 84 -10.32 11.42 4.74
N TYR A 85 -9.59 11.37 3.63
CA TYR A 85 -10.20 11.36 2.29
C TYR A 85 -11.08 10.10 2.11
N PRO A 86 -12.30 10.21 1.53
CA PRO A 86 -12.89 11.38 0.86
C PRO A 86 -13.74 12.31 1.75
N PHE A 87 -13.90 11.99 3.04
CA PHE A 87 -14.72 12.79 3.96
C PHE A 87 -14.11 14.15 4.27
N SER A 88 -12.78 14.26 4.27
CA SER A 88 -12.06 15.51 4.45
C SER A 88 -10.80 15.55 3.61
N ASN A 89 -10.59 16.69 2.97
CA ASN A 89 -9.37 17.00 2.20
C ASN A 89 -8.26 17.61 3.06
N LYS A 90 -8.46 17.71 4.38
CA LYS A 90 -7.45 18.25 5.31
C LYS A 90 -6.23 17.32 5.34
N LYS A 91 -5.05 17.90 5.14
CA LYS A 91 -3.77 17.18 5.18
C LYS A 91 -3.19 17.19 6.58
N TYR A 92 -2.69 16.03 6.99
CA TYR A 92 -2.03 15.80 8.26
C TYR A 92 -0.54 15.57 8.01
N LYS A 93 0.29 16.14 8.87
CA LYS A 93 1.74 16.02 8.82
C LYS A 93 2.30 15.94 10.24
N LEU A 94 3.46 15.34 10.38
CA LEU A 94 4.18 15.28 11.66
C LEU A 94 4.84 16.63 11.98
N PRO A 95 5.21 16.88 13.26
CA PRO A 95 5.89 18.12 13.64
C PRO A 95 7.28 18.24 12.99
N LEU A 96 7.96 17.10 12.82
CA LEU A 96 9.24 17.00 12.11
C LEU A 96 8.97 16.58 10.67
N THR A 97 9.33 17.43 9.71
CA THR A 97 9.16 17.14 8.28
C THR A 97 10.40 17.46 7.46
N PHE A 98 10.60 16.70 6.39
CA PHE A 98 11.62 16.98 5.39
C PHE A 98 10.99 17.44 4.06
N THR A 99 11.82 18.09 3.23
CA THR A 99 11.42 18.49 1.88
C THR A 99 11.77 17.37 0.91
N THR A 100 10.77 16.80 0.23
CA THR A 100 11.00 15.81 -0.84
C THR A 100 11.80 16.44 -1.98
N GLY A 101 12.77 15.70 -2.53
CA GLY A 101 13.70 16.20 -3.54
C GLY A 101 14.87 17.03 -3.00
N SER A 102 14.93 17.29 -1.69
CA SER A 102 16.13 17.90 -1.08
C SER A 102 17.26 16.89 -0.96
N PHE A 103 18.51 17.35 -0.87
CA PHE A 103 19.68 16.48 -0.69
C PHE A 103 19.50 15.51 0.49
N PHE A 104 19.09 16.03 1.65
CA PHE A 104 18.85 15.21 2.84
C PHE A 104 17.65 14.26 2.67
N GLY A 105 16.57 14.71 2.02
CA GLY A 105 15.40 13.86 1.74
C GLY A 105 15.76 12.69 0.82
N ASN A 106 16.46 12.97 -0.29
CA ASN A 106 16.89 11.95 -1.24
C ASN A 106 17.89 10.96 -0.61
N PHE A 107 18.80 11.45 0.24
CA PHE A 107 19.70 10.59 0.98
C PHE A 107 18.95 9.64 1.92
N LEU A 108 17.98 10.17 2.68
CA LEU A 108 17.20 9.39 3.63
C LEU A 108 16.30 8.37 2.94
N GLU A 109 15.61 8.76 1.86
CA GLU A 109 14.84 7.84 1.00
C GLU A 109 15.74 6.75 0.41
N GLY A 110 16.89 7.12 -0.14
CA GLY A 110 17.86 6.18 -0.70
C GLY A 110 18.41 5.20 0.34
N ALA A 111 18.74 5.67 1.54
CA ALA A 111 19.21 4.81 2.62
C ALA A 111 18.14 3.79 3.02
N ILE A 112 16.88 4.20 3.17
CA ILE A 112 15.77 3.29 3.48
C ILE A 112 15.63 2.22 2.39
N ILE A 113 15.69 2.59 1.11
CA ILE A 113 15.58 1.65 -0.01
C ILE A 113 16.73 0.65 0.01
N VAL A 114 17.98 1.11 0.12
CA VAL A 114 19.17 0.24 0.12
C VAL A 114 19.14 -0.73 1.30
N LEU A 115 18.80 -0.25 2.50
CA LEU A 115 18.67 -1.10 3.69
C LEU A 115 17.54 -2.13 3.53
N SER A 116 16.40 -1.74 2.96
CA SER A 116 15.26 -2.63 2.74
C SER A 116 15.59 -3.74 1.75
N ILE A 117 16.22 -3.39 0.61
CA ILE A 117 16.65 -4.36 -0.42
C ILE A 117 17.75 -5.27 0.13
N GLY A 118 18.74 -4.71 0.84
CA GLY A 118 19.81 -5.48 1.45
C GLY A 118 19.28 -6.48 2.49
N TYR A 119 18.36 -6.05 3.35
CA TYR A 119 17.70 -6.92 4.32
C TYR A 119 16.85 -8.01 3.66
N ALA A 120 16.09 -7.67 2.62
CA ALA A 120 15.31 -8.64 1.85
C ALA A 120 16.23 -9.68 1.18
N GLY A 121 17.33 -9.24 0.56
CA GLY A 121 18.33 -10.11 -0.06
C GLY A 121 19.02 -11.04 0.95
N TYR A 122 19.40 -10.52 2.13
CA TYR A 122 19.97 -11.32 3.22
C TYR A 122 19.02 -12.43 3.70
N ASN A 123 17.72 -12.12 3.84
CA ASN A 123 16.73 -13.11 4.26
C ASN A 123 16.31 -14.05 3.12
N LEU A 124 16.49 -13.67 1.85
CA LEU A 124 16.21 -14.51 0.70
C LEU A 124 17.02 -15.82 0.76
N GLY A 125 18.29 -15.75 1.17
CA GLY A 125 19.14 -16.92 1.37
C GLY A 125 18.63 -17.87 2.46
N ARG A 126 17.95 -17.34 3.48
CA ARG A 126 17.33 -18.15 4.55
C ARG A 126 16.06 -18.86 4.09
N LEU A 127 15.32 -18.28 3.14
CA LEU A 127 14.15 -18.90 2.52
C LEU A 127 14.51 -20.19 1.78
N PHE A 128 15.60 -20.21 1.00
CA PHE A 128 16.07 -21.42 0.32
C PHE A 128 16.51 -22.53 1.27
N HIS A 129 16.93 -22.19 2.49
CA HIS A 129 17.31 -23.16 3.52
C HIS A 129 16.11 -23.82 4.22
N ILE A 130 14.91 -23.22 4.13
CA ILE A 130 13.66 -23.74 4.70
C ILE A 130 12.97 -24.75 3.76
N PHE A 131 13.24 -24.68 2.45
CA PHE A 131 12.69 -25.60 1.44
C PHE A 131 13.58 -26.83 1.14
N ARG A 132 14.56 -27.12 2.00
CA ARG A 132 15.37 -28.34 1.98
C ARG A 132 15.05 -29.20 3.19
#